data_AF-A0A9D2HTQ1-F1
#
_entry.id   AF-A0A9D2HTQ1-F1
#
_cell.length_a   1.000
_cell.length_b   1.000
_cell.length_c   1.000
_cell.angle_alpha   90.00
_cell.angle_beta   90.00
_cell.angle_gamma   90.00
#
_symmetry.space_group_name_H-M   'P 1'
#
loop_
_entity.id
_entity.type
_entity.pdbx_description
1 polymer ?
#
loop_
_entity_poly.entity_id
_entity_poly.type
_entity_poly.pdbx_seq_one_letter_code
_entity_poly.pdbx_strand_id
1 'polypeptide(L)'
;MKRLTGLFMLCFLLSLNEVRAEEPEKTESGETNKTSLVQKAKQKIAATAEDDYEKFRVGGYGEMVAAFKDYGINRFTGTDNGNRKTHRNTISIPRFVLAFDYKFNSKWILGAEIEFESGGTGTALELENAENGEYETELEKGGEVALEQFHITRLIHPAFNVRVGHMVLPVGLTNAHHEPINFFGTVRPEGETTILPSTWHETGIEFFGTVGSGYATFDYQAYITAGLNANGFDRNTWVGGGKQGFFEEDNFTSPAYVVRLDYRGVPGLRVGSSFYYCANTASNSDKLQTYASIKRAPLRIYTVDGEYKNKYVTARTNFVFGNLTNSRAISSTNAGQSGNSPYTRVVPVAKRAVSYAGEVGLNLRSICGSNPKVPVIYPFARYEYYNPQEEGEVGQVMDPRNQVSLWTFGLNWFALPNLVVKADYMTRQIGTSKVFGKGRYNSENEFSIGIAYVGWFFKK
;
A
#
# COMPACT_ATOMS: atom_id res chain seq x y z
N MET A 1 -45.70 4.56 43.40
CA MET A 1 -46.10 4.57 41.97
C MET A 1 -45.25 3.55 41.22
N LYS A 2 -45.93 2.63 40.51
CA LYS A 2 -45.54 1.71 39.40
C LYS A 2 -44.05 1.42 39.10
N ARG A 3 -43.57 0.23 38.75
CA ARG A 3 -43.99 -1.21 38.78
C ARG A 3 -42.76 -2.02 38.29
N LEU A 4 -42.44 -3.13 38.99
CA LEU A 4 -42.01 -4.46 38.51
C LEU A 4 -40.83 -4.61 37.49
N THR A 5 -39.65 -5.18 37.84
CA THR A 5 -39.24 -6.59 38.11
C THR A 5 -39.04 -7.51 36.90
N GLY A 6 -37.82 -8.11 36.85
CA GLY A 6 -37.52 -9.46 36.35
C GLY A 6 -37.00 -9.54 34.90
N LEU A 7 -36.21 -10.53 34.46
CA LEU A 7 -35.45 -11.62 35.09
C LEU A 7 -34.76 -12.35 33.90
N PHE A 8 -33.46 -12.66 34.01
CA PHE A 8 -32.73 -13.83 33.50
C PHE A 8 -32.58 -14.21 31.99
N MET A 9 -31.43 -14.90 31.77
CA MET A 9 -31.05 -15.92 30.78
C MET A 9 -30.42 -15.45 29.46
N LEU A 10 -29.13 -15.73 29.17
CA LEU A 10 -28.42 -17.01 28.82
C LEU A 10 -28.08 -16.92 27.32
N CYS A 11 -26.82 -16.96 26.86
CA CYS A 11 -26.03 -18.17 26.74
C CYS A 11 -24.51 -17.87 26.78
N PHE A 12 -23.90 -18.21 27.91
CA PHE A 12 -22.53 -18.70 28.03
C PHE A 12 -22.70 -20.05 28.74
N LEU A 13 -22.13 -21.14 28.23
CA LEU A 13 -21.76 -22.41 28.90
C LEU A 13 -21.33 -23.39 27.76
N LEU A 14 -20.03 -23.69 27.69
CA LEU A 14 -19.41 -24.98 28.04
C LEU A 14 -19.28 -25.98 26.89
N SER A 15 -18.03 -26.19 26.49
CA SER A 15 -17.45 -27.53 26.47
C SER A 15 -16.04 -27.47 27.07
N LEU A 16 -15.98 -27.70 28.39
CA LEU A 16 -14.82 -28.27 29.03
C LEU A 16 -14.80 -29.76 28.63
N ASN A 17 -13.76 -30.20 27.94
CA ASN A 17 -13.29 -31.56 28.05
C ASN A 17 -11.91 -31.52 28.70
N GLU A 18 -11.79 -32.26 29.80
CA GLU A 18 -10.54 -32.60 30.44
C GLU A 18 -9.61 -33.29 29.45
N VAL A 19 -8.35 -32.86 29.38
CA VAL A 19 -7.23 -33.78 29.14
C VAL A 19 -6.13 -33.41 30.13
N ARG A 20 -5.89 -34.35 31.04
CA ARG A 20 -4.81 -34.36 32.02
C ARG A 20 -3.50 -34.79 31.34
N ALA A 21 -2.41 -34.26 31.87
CA ALA A 21 -1.03 -34.30 31.38
C ALA A 21 -0.38 -35.70 31.25
N GLU A 22 0.65 -35.78 30.39
CA GLU A 22 1.83 -36.61 30.63
C GLU A 22 3.11 -35.83 30.24
N GLU A 23 4.06 -35.83 31.18
CA GLU A 23 5.46 -35.38 31.05
C GLU A 23 6.37 -36.62 30.81
N PRO A 24 7.66 -36.45 30.47
CA PRO A 24 8.38 -37.29 29.50
C PRO A 24 9.18 -38.45 30.12
N GLU A 25 9.49 -39.49 29.32
CA GLU A 25 10.62 -40.39 29.60
C GLU A 25 11.54 -40.66 28.40
N LYS A 26 12.81 -40.29 28.63
CA LYS A 26 14.10 -40.96 28.37
C LYS A 26 14.47 -41.52 26.99
N THR A 27 15.56 -40.91 26.51
CA THR A 27 16.69 -41.41 25.72
C THR A 27 16.93 -42.93 25.71
N GLU A 28 17.15 -43.45 24.50
CA GLU A 28 18.29 -44.33 24.19
C GLU A 28 18.84 -44.06 22.76
N SER A 29 20.12 -44.39 22.62
CA SER A 29 21.12 -44.03 21.62
C SER A 29 21.05 -44.78 20.28
N GLY A 30 21.65 -44.20 19.23
CA GLY A 30 22.28 -45.00 18.16
C GLY A 30 22.15 -44.51 16.71
N GLU A 31 23.04 -43.59 16.34
CA GLU A 31 23.82 -43.56 15.09
C GLU A 31 23.20 -43.50 13.67
N THR A 32 23.68 -42.48 12.95
CA THR A 32 23.99 -42.41 11.50
C THR A 32 22.86 -42.01 10.53
N ASN A 33 22.74 -40.70 10.30
CA ASN A 33 22.46 -40.12 8.97
C ASN A 33 22.86 -38.63 8.94
N LYS A 34 24.17 -38.36 8.84
CA LYS A 34 24.74 -36.99 8.69
C LYS A 34 24.59 -36.47 7.25
N THR A 35 23.37 -36.38 6.75
CA THR A 35 23.11 -35.88 5.39
C THR A 35 21.83 -35.04 5.26
N SER A 36 21.39 -34.29 6.30
CA SER A 36 20.11 -33.58 6.20
C SER A 36 20.01 -32.16 6.78
N LEU A 37 21.09 -31.57 7.30
CA LEU A 37 21.01 -30.21 7.89
C LEU A 37 21.57 -29.09 7.00
N VAL A 38 22.50 -29.41 6.09
CA VAL A 38 23.06 -28.43 5.13
C VAL A 38 22.19 -28.31 3.86
N GLN A 39 21.36 -29.31 3.57
CA GLN A 39 20.45 -29.33 2.41
C GLN A 39 19.09 -28.66 2.72
N LYS A 40 18.63 -28.72 3.98
CA LYS A 40 17.44 -27.96 4.46
C LYS A 40 17.66 -26.46 4.59
N ALA A 41 18.91 -25.99 4.51
CA ALA A 41 19.26 -24.56 4.55
C ALA A 41 19.43 -23.92 3.15
N LYS A 42 19.32 -24.71 2.06
CA LYS A 42 19.53 -24.24 0.68
C LYS A 42 18.25 -24.13 -0.19
N GLN A 43 17.07 -24.26 0.42
CA GLN A 43 15.77 -24.04 -0.24
C GLN A 43 14.84 -23.26 0.69
N LYS A 44 15.12 -21.98 0.86
CA LYS A 44 14.19 -20.97 1.35
C LYS A 44 14.69 -19.66 0.75
N ILE A 45 13.78 -18.80 0.30
CA ILE A 45 14.03 -17.51 -0.36
C ILE A 45 13.85 -17.57 -1.90
N ALA A 46 12.69 -18.09 -2.31
CA ALA A 46 11.84 -17.64 -3.42
C ALA A 46 10.39 -18.13 -3.18
N ALA A 47 9.97 -18.16 -1.91
CA ALA A 47 8.69 -18.68 -1.48
C ALA A 47 7.93 -17.58 -0.75
N THR A 48 7.31 -16.67 -1.50
CA THR A 48 6.14 -15.92 -1.02
C THR A 48 4.98 -16.90 -0.98
N ALA A 49 4.85 -17.70 0.08
CA ALA A 49 3.67 -18.53 0.33
C ALA A 49 3.23 -19.54 -0.78
N GLU A 50 3.82 -19.58 -1.97
CA GLU A 50 3.30 -20.30 -3.15
C GLU A 50 3.30 -21.84 -3.01
N ASP A 51 4.03 -22.40 -2.05
CA ASP A 51 4.21 -23.84 -1.89
C ASP A 51 3.55 -24.47 -0.65
N ASP A 52 2.72 -23.71 0.08
CA ASP A 52 2.06 -24.23 1.29
C ASP A 52 0.66 -24.83 1.04
N TYR A 53 0.26 -24.98 -0.23
CA TYR A 53 -1.04 -25.54 -0.64
C TYR A 53 -0.93 -26.35 -1.94
N GLU A 54 -1.71 -27.43 -2.08
CA GLU A 54 -1.65 -28.33 -3.24
C GLU A 54 -2.56 -27.89 -4.39
N LYS A 55 -3.76 -27.38 -4.07
CA LYS A 55 -4.83 -27.08 -5.03
C LYS A 55 -5.42 -25.69 -4.86
N PHE A 56 -5.84 -25.30 -3.66
CA PHE A 56 -6.37 -23.96 -3.43
C PHE A 56 -6.06 -23.43 -2.04
N ARG A 57 -6.15 -22.12 -1.87
CA ARG A 57 -6.13 -21.46 -0.56
C ARG A 57 -7.03 -20.23 -0.53
N VAL A 58 -7.58 -19.94 0.64
CA VAL A 58 -8.43 -18.78 0.92
C VAL A 58 -7.87 -18.08 2.15
N GLY A 59 -7.73 -16.77 2.06
CA GLY A 59 -7.11 -15.94 3.06
C GLY A 59 -7.57 -14.50 2.96
N GLY A 60 -6.79 -13.61 3.54
CA GLY A 60 -7.08 -12.18 3.51
C GLY A 60 -6.33 -11.41 4.58
N TYR A 61 -6.56 -10.11 4.60
CA TYR A 61 -6.07 -9.21 5.62
C TYR A 61 -7.12 -8.15 5.94
N GLY A 62 -6.96 -7.48 7.07
CA GLY A 62 -7.87 -6.40 7.43
C GLY A 62 -7.33 -5.50 8.52
N GLU A 63 -7.89 -4.30 8.56
CA GLU A 63 -7.47 -3.23 9.44
C GLU A 63 -8.69 -2.54 10.06
N MET A 64 -8.59 -2.17 11.33
CA MET A 64 -9.54 -1.30 12.03
C MET A 64 -8.74 -0.24 12.76
N VAL A 65 -9.08 1.03 12.56
CA VAL A 65 -8.29 2.16 13.08
C VAL A 65 -9.21 3.22 13.67
N ALA A 66 -8.86 3.68 14.87
CA ALA A 66 -9.37 4.89 15.48
C ALA A 66 -8.24 5.93 15.56
N ALA A 67 -8.53 7.16 15.15
CA ALA A 67 -7.57 8.25 15.11
C ALA A 67 -8.14 9.52 15.75
N PHE A 68 -7.31 10.22 16.50
CA PHE A 68 -7.62 11.41 17.28
C PHE A 68 -6.70 12.55 16.82
N LYS A 69 -7.28 13.61 16.28
CA LYS A 69 -6.57 14.60 15.47
C LYS A 69 -6.79 16.01 16.02
N ASP A 70 -5.74 16.82 16.01
CA ASP A 70 -5.77 18.23 16.46
C ASP A 70 -5.96 19.25 15.32
N TYR A 71 -6.33 18.77 14.14
CA TYR A 71 -6.43 19.55 12.91
C TYR A 71 -7.71 19.25 12.11
N GLY A 72 -8.09 20.22 11.28
CA GLY A 72 -9.28 20.17 10.43
C GLY A 72 -9.13 19.33 9.16
N ILE A 73 -10.09 19.43 8.25
CA ILE A 73 -10.15 18.60 7.02
C ILE A 73 -9.23 19.14 5.93
N ASN A 74 -9.17 20.46 5.78
CA ASN A 74 -8.52 21.07 4.63
C ASN A 74 -7.44 22.06 5.07
N ARG A 75 -6.18 21.75 4.76
CA ARG A 75 -5.03 22.64 5.03
C ARG A 75 -4.86 23.75 4.01
N PHE A 76 -5.55 23.70 2.86
CA PHE A 76 -5.39 24.62 1.75
C PHE A 76 -6.39 25.78 1.74
N THR A 77 -7.48 25.69 2.50
CA THR A 77 -8.55 26.70 2.53
C THR A 77 -8.96 27.06 3.94
N GLY A 78 -9.34 28.32 4.17
CA GLY A 78 -9.99 28.75 5.41
C GLY A 78 -9.09 29.48 6.41
N THR A 79 -7.75 29.35 6.34
CA THR A 79 -6.82 30.20 7.09
C THR A 79 -5.49 30.39 6.33
N ASP A 80 -4.79 31.49 6.59
CA ASP A 80 -3.43 31.74 6.07
C ASP A 80 -2.36 30.87 6.75
N ASN A 81 -2.69 30.29 7.91
CA ASN A 81 -1.80 29.47 8.72
C ASN A 81 -1.96 27.97 8.44
N GLY A 82 -2.60 27.59 7.32
CA GLY A 82 -2.80 26.19 6.96
C GLY A 82 -4.05 25.59 7.61
N ASN A 83 -3.94 24.37 8.14
CA ASN A 83 -5.09 23.69 8.72
C ASN A 83 -5.55 24.37 10.02
N ARG A 84 -6.86 24.49 10.22
CA ARG A 84 -7.41 25.03 11.47
C ARG A 84 -7.14 24.02 12.59
N LYS A 85 -6.72 24.51 13.76
CA LYS A 85 -6.65 23.70 14.98
C LYS A 85 -8.07 23.38 15.44
N THR A 86 -8.44 22.10 15.35
CA THR A 86 -9.77 21.58 15.70
C THR A 86 -9.61 20.17 16.25
N HIS A 87 -10.54 19.71 17.08
CA HIS A 87 -10.52 18.32 17.54
C HIS A 87 -11.41 17.48 16.64
N ARG A 88 -10.82 16.54 15.91
CA ARG A 88 -11.55 15.58 15.07
C ARG A 88 -11.10 14.18 15.41
N ASN A 89 -12.07 13.30 15.60
CA ASN A 89 -11.82 11.88 15.77
C ASN A 89 -12.45 11.12 14.60
N THR A 90 -11.79 10.07 14.14
CA THR A 90 -12.29 9.19 13.08
C THR A 90 -12.15 7.75 13.53
N ILE A 91 -13.12 6.91 13.18
CA ILE A 91 -13.04 5.47 13.30
C ILE A 91 -13.40 4.88 11.95
N SER A 92 -12.63 3.92 11.48
CA SER A 92 -12.80 3.33 10.15
C SER A 92 -12.33 1.89 10.12
N ILE A 93 -12.81 1.16 9.12
CA ILE A 93 -12.23 -0.10 8.66
C ILE A 93 -11.53 0.29 7.35
N PRO A 94 -10.22 0.63 7.37
CA PRO A 94 -9.56 1.06 6.14
C PRO A 94 -9.73 0.02 5.04
N ARG A 95 -9.47 -1.26 5.35
CA ARG A 95 -9.54 -2.38 4.42
C ARG A 95 -10.01 -3.66 5.08
N PHE A 96 -10.77 -4.43 4.32
CA PHE A 96 -11.00 -5.85 4.53
C PHE A 96 -10.83 -6.54 3.18
N VAL A 97 -9.83 -7.41 3.06
CA VAL A 97 -9.47 -8.08 1.81
C VAL A 97 -9.71 -9.56 1.92
N LEU A 98 -10.31 -10.14 0.88
CA LEU A 98 -10.47 -11.57 0.69
C LEU A 98 -9.58 -12.03 -0.47
N ALA A 99 -8.68 -12.97 -0.20
CA ALA A 99 -7.74 -13.50 -1.16
C ALA A 99 -8.02 -14.98 -1.47
N PHE A 100 -7.86 -15.35 -2.74
CA PHE A 100 -8.08 -16.70 -3.23
C PHE A 100 -7.05 -17.07 -4.30
N ASP A 101 -6.39 -18.21 -4.11
CA ASP A 101 -5.53 -18.81 -5.13
C ASP A 101 -5.96 -20.23 -5.48
N TYR A 102 -5.84 -20.58 -6.76
CA TYR A 102 -6.18 -21.89 -7.29
C TYR A 102 -5.16 -22.39 -8.32
N LYS A 103 -4.55 -23.55 -8.06
CA LYS A 103 -3.68 -24.25 -9.01
C LYS A 103 -4.53 -25.12 -9.93
N PHE A 104 -4.72 -24.72 -11.19
CA PHE A 104 -5.33 -25.62 -12.20
C PHE A 104 -4.49 -26.89 -12.35
N ASN A 105 -3.17 -26.70 -12.37
CA ASN A 105 -2.14 -27.72 -12.27
C ASN A 105 -0.84 -27.08 -11.73
N SER A 106 0.29 -27.79 -11.74
CA SER A 106 1.59 -27.29 -11.24
C SER A 106 2.17 -26.08 -12.00
N LYS A 107 1.48 -25.63 -13.04
CA LYS A 107 2.00 -24.75 -14.09
C LYS A 107 1.08 -23.58 -14.42
N TRP A 108 -0.17 -23.63 -13.97
CA TRP A 108 -1.22 -22.65 -14.23
C TRP A 108 -1.97 -22.34 -12.94
N ILE A 109 -1.98 -21.07 -12.55
CA ILE A 109 -2.51 -20.61 -11.27
C ILE A 109 -3.44 -19.43 -11.50
N LEU A 110 -4.63 -19.44 -10.91
CA LEU A 110 -5.51 -18.29 -10.75
C LEU A 110 -5.20 -17.63 -9.40
N GLY A 111 -5.06 -16.31 -9.39
CA GLY A 111 -5.08 -15.48 -8.19
C GLY A 111 -6.19 -14.44 -8.28
N ALA A 112 -6.88 -14.21 -7.17
CA ALA A 112 -7.95 -13.22 -7.06
C ALA A 112 -7.96 -12.59 -5.66
N GLU A 113 -8.13 -11.27 -5.60
CA GLU A 113 -8.27 -10.51 -4.36
C GLU A 113 -9.37 -9.46 -4.51
N ILE A 114 -10.29 -9.43 -3.55
CA ILE A 114 -11.37 -8.44 -3.46
C ILE A 114 -11.11 -7.61 -2.20
N GLU A 115 -11.08 -6.29 -2.37
CA GLU A 115 -10.88 -5.31 -1.31
C GLU A 115 -12.19 -4.58 -1.01
N PHE A 116 -12.52 -4.48 0.28
CA PHE A 116 -13.60 -3.65 0.81
C PHE A 116 -12.98 -2.50 1.60
N GLU A 117 -13.18 -1.26 1.15
CA GLU A 117 -12.70 -0.06 1.85
C GLU A 117 -13.84 0.66 2.59
N SER A 118 -13.54 1.10 3.81
CA SER A 118 -14.44 1.90 4.66
C SER A 118 -15.83 1.28 4.92
N GLY A 119 -16.00 -0.03 4.72
CA GLY A 119 -17.21 -0.78 5.03
C GLY A 119 -18.43 -0.49 4.12
N GLY A 120 -18.21 0.06 2.93
CA GLY A 120 -19.28 0.36 1.96
C GLY A 120 -19.00 -0.17 0.54
N THR A 121 -19.87 0.17 -0.41
CA THR A 121 -19.97 -0.49 -1.72
C THR A 121 -19.65 0.41 -2.93
N GLY A 122 -19.14 1.62 -2.74
CA GLY A 122 -18.79 2.50 -3.86
C GLY A 122 -19.86 3.51 -4.24
N THR A 123 -19.43 4.54 -4.96
CA THR A 123 -20.24 5.30 -5.92
C THR A 123 -20.05 4.68 -7.29
N ALA A 124 -21.12 4.41 -8.04
CA ALA A 124 -21.02 4.09 -9.45
C ALA A 124 -20.97 5.40 -10.27
N LEU A 125 -20.01 5.50 -11.18
CA LEU A 125 -19.84 6.61 -12.11
C LEU A 125 -19.92 6.03 -13.52
N GLU A 126 -20.85 6.54 -14.33
CA GLU A 126 -21.02 6.10 -15.71
C GLU A 126 -20.69 7.25 -16.67
N LEU A 127 -20.15 6.92 -17.84
CA LEU A 127 -19.89 7.87 -18.92
C LEU A 127 -20.96 7.72 -20.00
N GLU A 128 -21.91 8.65 -20.08
CA GLU A 128 -23.03 8.51 -21.02
C GLU A 128 -22.61 8.88 -22.45
N ASN A 129 -22.66 7.89 -23.36
CA ASN A 129 -22.29 8.09 -24.77
C ASN A 129 -23.33 8.88 -25.60
N ALA A 130 -24.55 9.06 -25.09
CA ALA A 130 -25.63 9.73 -25.82
C ALA A 130 -25.56 11.27 -25.75
N GLU A 131 -24.97 11.84 -24.69
CA GLU A 131 -24.87 13.29 -24.46
C GLU A 131 -23.41 13.79 -24.46
N ASN A 132 -22.64 13.52 -25.52
CA ASN A 132 -21.24 13.98 -25.64
C ASN A 132 -20.32 13.59 -24.46
N GLY A 133 -20.62 12.47 -23.77
CA GLY A 133 -19.78 11.90 -22.70
C GLY A 133 -19.93 12.62 -21.36
N GLU A 134 -21.09 13.15 -20.98
CA GLU A 134 -21.27 13.72 -19.63
C GLU A 134 -21.07 12.68 -18.51
N TYR A 135 -20.75 13.18 -17.30
CA TYR A 135 -20.48 12.34 -16.12
C TYR A 135 -21.78 12.22 -15.31
N GLU A 136 -22.24 10.99 -15.07
CA GLU A 136 -23.36 10.72 -14.17
C GLU A 136 -22.87 10.06 -12.87
N THR A 137 -23.52 10.36 -11.74
CA THR A 137 -23.15 9.81 -10.43
C THR A 137 -24.37 9.31 -9.68
N GLU A 138 -24.41 8.02 -9.36
CA GLU A 138 -25.39 7.45 -8.46
C GLU A 138 -24.75 7.21 -7.07
N LEU A 139 -25.36 7.78 -6.02
CA LEU A 139 -24.86 7.68 -4.64
C LEU A 139 -25.81 6.84 -3.80
N GLU A 140 -25.48 5.55 -3.61
CA GLU A 140 -26.24 4.67 -2.71
C GLU A 140 -25.66 4.63 -1.29
N LYS A 141 -24.32 4.51 -1.14
CA LYS A 141 -23.64 4.46 0.18
C LYS A 141 -22.11 4.65 0.05
N GLY A 142 -21.48 5.45 0.91
CA GLY A 142 -20.02 5.66 0.90
C GLY A 142 -19.20 4.44 1.34
N GLY A 143 -18.02 4.25 0.72
CA GLY A 143 -17.09 3.10 0.83
C GLY A 143 -16.70 2.63 -0.57
N GLU A 144 -15.92 1.55 -0.74
CA GLU A 144 -15.57 1.00 -2.06
C GLU A 144 -15.45 -0.53 -2.00
N VAL A 145 -15.86 -1.22 -3.07
CA VAL A 145 -15.51 -2.61 -3.31
C VAL A 145 -14.74 -2.68 -4.61
N ALA A 146 -13.47 -3.08 -4.52
CA ALA A 146 -12.55 -3.12 -5.65
C ALA A 146 -12.05 -4.54 -5.89
N LEU A 147 -11.88 -4.89 -7.16
CA LEU A 147 -11.08 -6.03 -7.56
C LEU A 147 -9.61 -5.59 -7.50
N GLU A 148 -8.91 -5.94 -6.42
CA GLU A 148 -7.52 -5.54 -6.22
C GLU A 148 -6.58 -6.38 -7.12
N GLN A 149 -6.86 -7.67 -7.25
CA GLN A 149 -6.13 -8.59 -8.12
C GLN A 149 -7.06 -9.59 -8.78
N PHE A 150 -6.80 -9.91 -10.04
CA PHE A 150 -7.44 -11.00 -10.77
C PHE A 150 -6.59 -11.39 -11.98
N HIS A 151 -5.86 -12.49 -11.87
CA HIS A 151 -4.88 -12.84 -12.90
C HIS A 151 -4.69 -14.34 -13.05
N ILE A 152 -4.21 -14.72 -14.23
CA ILE A 152 -3.73 -16.07 -14.53
C ILE A 152 -2.21 -16.04 -14.65
N THR A 153 -1.54 -16.88 -13.88
CA THR A 153 -0.09 -17.08 -13.90
C THR A 153 0.28 -18.37 -14.60
N ARG A 154 1.25 -18.29 -15.51
CA ARG A 154 1.93 -19.41 -16.15
C ARG A 154 3.36 -19.54 -15.61
N LEU A 155 3.63 -20.63 -14.90
CA LEU A 155 4.98 -20.97 -14.44
C LEU A 155 5.76 -21.75 -15.51
N ILE A 156 6.78 -21.14 -16.11
CA ILE A 156 7.54 -21.71 -17.23
C ILE A 156 8.91 -22.17 -16.74
N HIS A 157 9.65 -21.28 -16.07
CA HIS A 157 10.98 -21.52 -15.56
C HIS A 157 11.21 -20.62 -14.33
N PRO A 158 12.02 -21.01 -13.32
CA PRO A 158 12.28 -20.14 -12.17
C PRO A 158 12.75 -18.72 -12.53
N ALA A 159 13.52 -18.61 -13.62
CA ALA A 159 14.01 -17.34 -14.13
C ALA A 159 13.07 -16.61 -15.10
N PHE A 160 11.94 -17.21 -15.51
CA PHE A 160 11.02 -16.59 -16.46
C PHE A 160 9.62 -17.19 -16.37
N ASN A 161 8.64 -16.38 -15.98
CA ASN A 161 7.23 -16.70 -15.86
C ASN A 161 6.40 -15.54 -16.41
N VAL A 162 5.13 -15.81 -16.67
CA VAL A 162 4.20 -14.82 -17.23
C VAL A 162 2.93 -14.78 -16.38
N ARG A 163 2.40 -13.58 -16.14
CA ARG A 163 1.11 -13.36 -15.50
C ARG A 163 0.31 -12.35 -16.31
N VAL A 164 -0.97 -12.59 -16.49
CA VAL A 164 -1.88 -11.72 -17.27
C VAL A 164 -3.15 -11.48 -16.46
N GLY A 165 -3.57 -10.22 -16.38
CA GLY A 165 -4.79 -9.81 -15.69
C GLY A 165 -4.60 -8.51 -14.93
N HIS A 166 -5.36 -8.36 -13.85
CA HIS A 166 -5.33 -7.23 -12.95
C HIS A 166 -4.40 -7.51 -11.77
N MET A 167 -3.40 -6.67 -11.55
CA MET A 167 -2.30 -6.97 -10.64
C MET A 167 -1.82 -5.69 -9.95
N VAL A 168 -1.32 -5.83 -8.72
CA VAL A 168 -0.62 -4.74 -8.02
C VAL A 168 0.72 -4.45 -8.70
N LEU A 169 0.96 -3.17 -9.01
CA LEU A 169 2.20 -2.65 -9.58
C LEU A 169 3.20 -2.39 -8.44
N PRO A 170 4.40 -3.00 -8.46
CA PRO A 170 5.33 -2.94 -7.35
C PRO A 170 6.21 -1.69 -7.40
N VAL A 171 5.59 -0.52 -7.59
CA VAL A 171 6.25 0.80 -7.63
C VAL A 171 6.31 1.39 -6.23
N GLY A 172 7.53 1.48 -5.68
CA GLY A 172 7.78 1.90 -4.30
C GLY A 172 7.75 0.75 -3.29
N LEU A 173 8.13 1.04 -2.05
CA LEU A 173 8.15 0.07 -0.95
C LEU A 173 6.73 -0.35 -0.59
N THR A 174 5.85 0.63 -0.43
CA THR A 174 4.50 0.42 0.07
C THR A 174 3.66 -0.42 -0.89
N ASN A 175 3.65 -0.15 -2.20
CA ASN A 175 2.84 -0.96 -3.12
C ASN A 175 3.33 -2.42 -3.22
N ALA A 176 4.65 -2.64 -3.22
CA ALA A 176 5.23 -3.98 -3.21
C ALA A 176 4.93 -4.78 -1.91
N HIS A 177 4.64 -4.07 -0.81
CA HIS A 177 4.44 -4.65 0.52
C HIS A 177 3.32 -3.93 1.30
N HIS A 178 2.13 -3.87 0.70
CA HIS A 178 1.02 -3.02 1.17
C HIS A 178 0.20 -3.62 2.33
N GLU A 179 0.41 -4.90 2.66
CA GLU A 179 -0.30 -5.58 3.74
C GLU A 179 0.04 -4.97 5.12
N PRO A 180 -0.92 -4.94 6.07
CA PRO A 180 -0.79 -4.25 7.36
C PRO A 180 0.44 -4.61 8.18
N ILE A 181 0.91 -5.85 8.10
CA ILE A 181 2.03 -6.31 8.93
C ILE A 181 3.40 -5.90 8.36
N ASN A 182 3.43 -5.36 7.14
CA ASN A 182 4.65 -5.00 6.43
C ASN A 182 5.08 -3.54 6.64
N PHE A 183 4.32 -2.77 7.42
CA PHE A 183 4.69 -1.42 7.87
C PHE A 183 4.36 -1.23 9.36
N PHE A 184 5.09 -0.32 10.03
CA PHE A 184 4.92 -0.14 11.47
C PHE A 184 3.65 0.63 11.85
N GLY A 185 3.37 1.77 11.22
CA GLY A 185 2.23 2.64 11.55
C GLY A 185 0.86 1.94 11.49
N THR A 186 -0.14 2.54 12.13
CA THR A 186 -1.56 2.12 12.06
C THR A 186 -2.13 2.22 10.64
N VAL A 187 -1.59 3.11 9.82
CA VAL A 187 -1.86 3.25 8.38
C VAL A 187 -0.56 3.21 7.57
N ARG A 188 -0.69 2.97 6.26
CA ARG A 188 0.42 2.96 5.31
C ARG A 188 1.22 4.28 5.36
N PRO A 189 2.54 4.27 5.05
CA PRO A 189 3.36 5.49 5.00
C PRO A 189 2.74 6.57 4.12
N GLU A 190 2.62 7.78 4.67
CA GLU A 190 1.94 8.90 4.00
C GLU A 190 2.71 9.43 2.81
N GLY A 191 4.05 9.40 2.86
CA GLY A 191 4.87 10.00 1.81
C GLY A 191 4.67 9.33 0.46
N GLU A 192 4.77 8.00 0.39
CA GLU A 192 4.53 7.26 -0.86
C GLU A 192 3.05 7.33 -1.27
N THR A 193 2.13 7.11 -0.32
CA THR A 193 0.68 7.03 -0.61
C THR A 193 0.03 8.38 -0.94
N THR A 194 0.71 9.50 -0.67
CA THR A 194 0.28 10.82 -1.13
C THR A 194 0.61 11.05 -2.59
N ILE A 195 1.74 10.54 -3.08
CA ILE A 195 2.30 10.88 -4.41
C ILE A 195 2.00 9.80 -5.45
N LEU A 196 1.97 8.54 -5.01
CA LEU A 196 1.66 7.37 -5.82
C LEU A 196 0.26 6.87 -5.46
N PRO A 197 -0.48 6.25 -6.40
CA PRO A 197 -1.65 5.47 -6.02
C PRO A 197 -1.26 4.45 -4.94
N SER A 198 -2.12 4.31 -3.92
CA SER A 198 -2.01 3.26 -2.91
C SER A 198 -2.73 2.02 -3.40
N THR A 199 -2.22 0.84 -3.06
CA THR A 199 -2.72 -0.43 -3.62
C THR A 199 -2.87 -0.30 -5.13
N TRP A 200 -1.81 0.23 -5.74
CA TRP A 200 -1.81 0.57 -7.15
C TRP A 200 -1.90 -0.70 -7.96
N HIS A 201 -3.07 -0.95 -8.54
CA HIS A 201 -3.31 -2.07 -9.42
C HIS A 201 -3.72 -1.57 -10.81
N GLU A 202 -3.30 -2.31 -11.83
CA GLU A 202 -3.68 -2.06 -13.22
C GLU A 202 -3.86 -3.39 -13.97
N THR A 203 -4.63 -3.33 -15.05
CA THR A 203 -4.78 -4.44 -15.99
C THR A 203 -3.63 -4.47 -16.99
N GLY A 204 -3.02 -5.64 -17.18
CA GLY A 204 -1.93 -5.81 -18.13
C GLY A 204 -1.29 -7.20 -18.13
N ILE A 205 -0.02 -7.22 -18.53
CA ILE A 205 0.84 -8.40 -18.55
C ILE A 205 2.12 -8.15 -17.74
N GLU A 206 2.54 -9.16 -16.99
CA GLU A 206 3.77 -9.21 -16.21
C GLU A 206 4.67 -10.36 -16.68
N PHE A 207 5.97 -10.09 -16.76
CA PHE A 207 7.04 -11.07 -16.88
C PHE A 207 7.91 -11.00 -15.63
N PHE A 208 8.13 -12.14 -14.98
CA PHE A 208 8.84 -12.16 -13.71
C PHE A 208 9.68 -13.43 -13.52
N GLY A 209 10.67 -13.35 -12.64
CA GLY A 209 11.49 -14.50 -12.30
C GLY A 209 12.62 -14.16 -11.33
N THR A 210 13.31 -15.21 -10.89
CA THR A 210 14.50 -15.11 -10.06
C THR A 210 15.73 -15.52 -10.87
N VAL A 211 16.76 -14.67 -10.85
CA VAL A 211 18.05 -14.91 -11.51
C VAL A 211 19.20 -14.91 -10.49
N GLY A 212 20.28 -15.60 -10.86
CA GLY A 212 21.46 -15.73 -10.03
C GLY A 212 21.28 -16.70 -8.85
N SER A 213 22.21 -16.68 -7.90
CA SER A 213 22.19 -17.59 -6.75
C SER A 213 23.05 -17.07 -5.58
N GLY A 214 22.75 -17.56 -4.38
CA GLY A 214 23.48 -17.21 -3.16
C GLY A 214 23.51 -15.70 -2.94
N TYR A 215 24.71 -15.13 -2.78
CA TYR A 215 24.92 -13.70 -2.57
C TYR A 215 24.60 -12.81 -3.77
N ALA A 216 24.29 -13.40 -4.93
CA ALA A 216 23.91 -12.70 -6.16
C ALA A 216 22.52 -13.16 -6.62
N THR A 217 21.54 -13.20 -5.72
CA THR A 217 20.15 -13.55 -6.03
C THR A 217 19.32 -12.29 -6.26
N PHE A 218 18.63 -12.24 -7.40
CA PHE A 218 17.79 -11.12 -7.79
C PHE A 218 16.42 -11.59 -8.26
N ASP A 219 15.36 -10.94 -7.80
CA ASP A 219 14.03 -11.08 -8.40
C ASP A 219 13.77 -9.90 -9.31
N TYR A 220 13.14 -10.15 -10.46
CA TYR A 220 12.72 -9.08 -11.36
C TYR A 220 11.26 -9.23 -11.73
N GLN A 221 10.62 -8.10 -12.00
CA GLN A 221 9.27 -8.00 -12.53
C GLN A 221 9.25 -6.94 -13.62
N ALA A 222 8.59 -7.21 -14.74
CA ALA A 222 8.45 -6.30 -15.87
C ALA A 222 7.01 -6.31 -16.38
N TYR A 223 6.40 -5.14 -16.49
CA TYR A 223 4.98 -4.99 -16.81
C TYR A 223 4.74 -4.15 -18.07
N ILE A 224 3.63 -4.45 -18.74
CA ILE A 224 2.98 -3.56 -19.70
C ILE A 224 1.51 -3.44 -19.27
N THR A 225 1.06 -2.24 -18.92
CA THR A 225 -0.24 -2.00 -18.28
C THR A 225 -0.95 -0.76 -18.83
N ALA A 226 -2.26 -0.62 -18.54
CA ALA A 226 -3.12 0.52 -18.91
C ALA A 226 -2.42 1.90 -18.81
N GLY A 227 -1.75 2.12 -17.69
CA GLY A 227 -1.09 3.36 -17.33
C GLY A 227 -2.00 4.35 -16.62
N LEU A 228 -1.42 5.42 -16.08
CA LEU A 228 -2.17 6.44 -15.35
C LEU A 228 -2.87 7.41 -16.29
N ASN A 229 -4.04 7.86 -15.86
CA ASN A 229 -4.86 8.87 -16.51
C ASN A 229 -4.57 10.27 -15.93
N ALA A 230 -4.23 11.22 -16.82
CA ALA A 230 -3.88 12.58 -16.43
C ALA A 230 -5.05 13.39 -15.84
N ASN A 231 -6.32 12.99 -16.06
CA ASN A 231 -7.49 13.63 -15.47
C ASN A 231 -7.42 13.72 -13.95
N GLY A 232 -6.90 12.68 -13.32
CA GLY A 232 -6.76 12.57 -11.86
C GLY A 232 -5.50 13.20 -11.29
N PHE A 233 -4.65 13.82 -12.12
CA PHE A 233 -3.45 14.48 -11.63
C PHE A 233 -3.79 15.83 -10.99
N ASP A 234 -3.20 16.10 -9.82
CA ASP A 234 -3.58 17.26 -9.03
C ASP A 234 -2.44 17.83 -8.19
N ARG A 235 -2.68 19.00 -7.60
CA ARG A 235 -1.74 19.73 -6.76
C ARG A 235 -1.32 18.98 -5.50
N ASN A 236 -2.27 18.35 -4.82
CA ASN A 236 -2.15 17.76 -3.50
C ASN A 236 -1.60 16.33 -3.55
N THR A 237 -1.87 15.57 -4.61
CA THR A 237 -1.46 14.15 -4.72
C THR A 237 -0.53 13.85 -5.90
N TRP A 238 -0.19 14.87 -6.70
CA TRP A 238 0.58 14.72 -7.94
C TRP A 238 -0.07 13.75 -8.93
N VAL A 239 0.32 12.47 -8.95
CA VAL A 239 -0.27 11.44 -9.81
C VAL A 239 -1.09 10.40 -9.06
N GLY A 240 -1.20 10.53 -7.73
CA GLY A 240 -1.91 9.58 -6.86
C GLY A 240 -3.36 9.34 -7.28
N GLY A 241 -4.06 10.38 -7.72
CA GLY A 241 -5.43 10.28 -8.23
C GLY A 241 -5.57 9.78 -9.67
N GLY A 242 -4.47 9.48 -10.37
CA GLY A 242 -4.51 9.09 -11.78
C GLY A 242 -4.73 7.60 -12.05
N LYS A 243 -4.97 6.79 -11.01
CA LYS A 243 -5.38 5.39 -11.16
C LYS A 243 -6.72 5.35 -11.89
N GLN A 244 -6.84 4.42 -12.85
CA GLN A 244 -8.07 4.22 -13.63
C GLN A 244 -9.04 3.27 -12.89
N GLY A 245 -10.24 3.04 -13.45
CA GLY A 245 -11.29 2.23 -12.83
C GLY A 245 -12.48 3.00 -12.28
N PHE A 246 -12.60 4.31 -12.55
CA PHE A 246 -13.86 5.05 -12.29
C PHE A 246 -14.97 4.67 -13.26
N PHE A 247 -14.59 4.24 -14.47
CA PHE A 247 -15.50 3.82 -15.54
C PHE A 247 -15.28 2.33 -15.83
N GLU A 248 -16.17 1.77 -16.64
CA GLU A 248 -16.23 0.36 -16.97
C GLU A 248 -14.98 -0.14 -17.72
N GLU A 249 -14.25 0.77 -18.37
CA GLU A 249 -13.07 0.48 -19.18
C GLU A 249 -11.89 1.39 -18.81
N ASP A 250 -10.70 0.79 -18.73
CA ASP A 250 -9.44 1.52 -18.62
C ASP A 250 -8.95 1.97 -20.00
N ASN A 251 -8.52 3.22 -20.12
CA ASN A 251 -7.89 3.74 -21.32
C ASN A 251 -6.44 3.24 -21.45
N PHE A 252 -6.12 2.61 -22.59
CA PHE A 252 -4.78 2.04 -22.87
C PHE A 252 -4.13 2.64 -24.13
N THR A 253 -4.54 3.86 -24.54
CA THR A 253 -3.99 4.52 -25.74
C THR A 253 -2.49 4.76 -25.65
N SER A 254 -1.96 5.00 -24.45
CA SER A 254 -0.53 5.06 -24.15
C SER A 254 -0.20 4.08 -23.02
N PRO A 255 0.33 2.88 -23.34
CA PRO A 255 0.73 1.91 -22.31
C PRO A 255 1.74 2.48 -21.32
N ALA A 256 1.68 1.99 -20.10
CA ALA A 256 2.75 2.12 -19.13
C ALA A 256 3.65 0.88 -19.12
N TYR A 257 4.91 1.12 -18.80
CA TYR A 257 5.95 0.11 -18.64
C TYR A 257 6.50 0.21 -17.23
N VAL A 258 6.55 -0.91 -16.52
CA VAL A 258 7.12 -0.97 -15.17
C VAL A 258 8.22 -2.00 -15.14
N VAL A 259 9.34 -1.69 -14.50
CA VAL A 259 10.39 -2.67 -14.18
C VAL A 259 10.73 -2.55 -12.71
N ARG A 260 10.82 -3.68 -12.02
CA ARG A 260 11.35 -3.79 -10.65
C ARG A 260 12.48 -4.80 -10.61
N LEU A 261 13.50 -4.49 -9.81
CA LEU A 261 14.59 -5.41 -9.47
C LEU A 261 14.81 -5.39 -7.95
N ASP A 262 14.74 -6.57 -7.33
CA ASP A 262 15.00 -6.78 -5.91
C ASP A 262 16.24 -7.63 -5.69
N TYR A 263 17.26 -7.07 -5.03
CA TYR A 263 18.42 -7.80 -4.55
C TYR A 263 18.12 -8.46 -3.19
N ARG A 264 18.44 -9.75 -3.06
CA ARG A 264 18.19 -10.56 -1.83
C ARG A 264 19.40 -11.40 -1.39
N GLY A 265 20.59 -11.08 -1.86
CA GLY A 265 21.78 -11.91 -1.62
C GLY A 265 22.25 -11.95 -0.16
N VAL A 266 21.86 -10.99 0.68
CA VAL A 266 22.24 -10.94 2.09
C VAL A 266 21.04 -11.35 2.97
N PRO A 267 21.20 -12.31 3.90
CA PRO A 267 20.12 -12.74 4.77
C PRO A 267 19.48 -11.58 5.55
N GLY A 268 18.17 -11.45 5.41
CA GLY A 268 17.39 -10.40 6.05
C GLY A 268 17.44 -9.04 5.33
N LEU A 269 18.29 -8.85 4.32
CA LEU A 269 18.36 -7.63 3.52
C LEU A 269 17.64 -7.82 2.17
N ARG A 270 16.77 -6.86 1.83
CA ARG A 270 16.21 -6.66 0.50
C ARG A 270 16.52 -5.23 0.07
N VAL A 271 17.02 -5.06 -1.15
CA VAL A 271 17.17 -3.73 -1.76
C VAL A 271 16.43 -3.76 -3.10
N GLY A 272 15.41 -2.93 -3.21
CA GLY A 272 14.54 -2.82 -4.37
C GLY A 272 14.77 -1.54 -5.14
N SER A 273 14.59 -1.61 -6.45
CA SER A 273 14.45 -0.43 -7.30
C SER A 273 13.34 -0.66 -8.31
N SER A 274 12.56 0.38 -8.60
CA SER A 274 11.53 0.32 -9.63
C SER A 274 11.55 1.54 -10.54
N PHE A 275 11.10 1.35 -11.77
CA PHE A 275 10.94 2.39 -12.77
C PHE A 275 9.58 2.24 -13.45
N TYR A 276 8.78 3.29 -13.42
CA TYR A 276 7.52 3.41 -14.16
C TYR A 276 7.69 4.43 -15.28
N TYR A 277 7.19 4.10 -16.47
CA TYR A 277 7.18 4.97 -17.62
C TYR A 277 5.87 4.90 -18.40
N CYS A 278 5.21 6.04 -18.58
CA CYS A 278 4.13 6.21 -19.56
C CYS A 278 4.54 7.31 -20.54
N ALA A 279 4.43 7.04 -21.85
CA ALA A 279 4.90 7.96 -22.88
C ALA A 279 4.03 9.21 -23.03
N ASN A 280 2.71 9.06 -22.87
CA ASN A 280 1.76 10.16 -22.90
C ASN A 280 0.55 9.89 -22.00
N THR A 281 0.60 10.31 -20.74
CA THR A 281 -0.54 10.13 -19.80
C THR A 281 -1.80 10.87 -20.23
N ALA A 282 -1.66 11.96 -20.99
CA ALA A 282 -2.78 12.72 -21.55
C ALA A 282 -3.55 11.94 -22.64
N SER A 283 -2.94 10.92 -23.25
CA SER A 283 -3.65 10.03 -24.18
C SER A 283 -4.55 9.01 -23.48
N ASN A 284 -4.35 8.79 -22.18
CA ASN A 284 -5.19 7.90 -21.36
C ASN A 284 -6.36 8.65 -20.70
N SER A 285 -6.64 9.89 -21.12
CA SER A 285 -7.76 10.68 -20.59
C SER A 285 -9.12 10.16 -21.06
N ASP A 286 -10.13 10.22 -20.20
CA ASP A 286 -11.48 9.74 -20.54
C ASP A 286 -12.15 10.56 -21.65
N LYS A 287 -11.75 11.83 -21.81
CA LYS A 287 -12.19 12.72 -22.88
C LYS A 287 -11.01 13.16 -23.74
N LEU A 288 -10.56 12.28 -24.63
CA LEU A 288 -9.35 12.49 -25.44
C LEU A 288 -9.34 13.82 -26.21
N GLN A 289 -10.50 14.29 -26.68
CA GLN A 289 -10.67 15.58 -27.35
C GLN A 289 -10.22 16.77 -26.48
N THR A 290 -10.46 16.70 -25.16
CA THR A 290 -10.10 17.73 -24.19
C THR A 290 -8.58 17.80 -23.98
N TYR A 291 -7.89 16.67 -24.13
CA TYR A 291 -6.45 16.54 -23.96
C TYR A 291 -5.68 16.50 -25.29
N ALA A 292 -6.38 16.56 -26.43
CA ALA A 292 -5.81 16.33 -27.76
C ALA A 292 -4.69 17.30 -28.15
N SER A 293 -4.63 18.49 -27.54
CA SER A 293 -3.55 19.46 -27.73
C SER A 293 -2.23 19.02 -27.06
N ILE A 294 -2.30 18.16 -26.06
CA ILE A 294 -1.15 17.63 -25.31
C ILE A 294 -0.65 16.36 -26.01
N LYS A 295 0.17 16.56 -27.05
CA LYS A 295 0.70 15.47 -27.88
C LYS A 295 1.70 14.56 -27.17
N ARG A 296 2.23 14.99 -26.02
CA ARG A 296 3.24 14.25 -25.26
C ARG A 296 3.18 14.70 -23.80
N ALA A 297 2.86 13.82 -22.86
CA ALA A 297 3.05 14.04 -21.44
C ALA A 297 3.72 12.82 -20.78
N PRO A 298 5.03 12.61 -21.05
CA PRO A 298 5.79 11.57 -20.40
C PRO A 298 5.73 11.67 -18.87
N LEU A 299 5.39 10.56 -18.23
CA LEU A 299 5.50 10.36 -16.80
C LEU A 299 6.60 9.34 -16.53
N ARG A 300 7.50 9.68 -15.61
CA ARG A 300 8.59 8.83 -15.14
C ARG A 300 8.58 8.83 -13.62
N ILE A 301 8.60 7.65 -13.02
CA ILE A 301 8.72 7.50 -11.56
C ILE A 301 9.87 6.53 -11.30
N TYR A 302 10.80 6.96 -10.47
CA TYR A 302 11.91 6.13 -10.01
C TYR A 302 11.73 5.90 -8.52
N THR A 303 11.87 4.65 -8.09
CA THR A 303 11.89 4.33 -6.66
C THR A 303 13.10 3.50 -6.29
N VAL A 304 13.59 3.71 -5.08
CA VAL A 304 14.57 2.85 -4.42
C VAL A 304 14.06 2.58 -3.02
N ASP A 305 14.07 1.32 -2.61
CA ASP A 305 13.66 0.92 -1.27
C ASP A 305 14.59 -0.13 -0.68
N GLY A 306 14.60 -0.22 0.65
CA GLY A 306 15.39 -1.20 1.38
C GLY A 306 14.65 -1.70 2.60
N GLU A 307 14.80 -2.98 2.90
CA GLU A 307 14.39 -3.60 4.15
C GLU A 307 15.56 -4.41 4.72
N TYR A 308 15.88 -4.19 5.99
CA TYR A 308 16.72 -5.10 6.76
C TYR A 308 15.95 -5.63 7.96
N LYS A 309 15.81 -6.95 8.07
CA LYS A 309 15.10 -7.62 9.14
C LYS A 309 15.94 -8.76 9.72
N ASN A 310 16.18 -8.70 11.02
CA ASN A 310 16.70 -9.80 11.79
C ASN A 310 15.88 -9.99 13.09
N LYS A 311 16.34 -10.85 13.99
CA LYS A 311 15.58 -11.11 15.24
C LYS A 311 15.45 -9.89 16.16
N TYR A 312 16.36 -8.92 16.09
CA TYR A 312 16.42 -7.74 16.95
C TYR A 312 15.83 -6.49 16.32
N VAL A 313 16.08 -6.28 15.02
CA VAL A 313 15.77 -5.02 14.34
C VAL A 313 15.06 -5.28 13.02
N THR A 314 14.08 -4.44 12.74
CA THR A 314 13.53 -4.23 11.40
C THR A 314 13.76 -2.77 11.05
N ALA A 315 14.44 -2.52 9.95
CA ALA A 315 14.69 -1.18 9.42
C ALA A 315 14.26 -1.12 7.96
N ARG A 316 13.65 -0.01 7.54
CA ARG A 316 13.23 0.20 6.16
C ARG A 316 13.53 1.62 5.71
N THR A 317 13.70 1.79 4.40
CA THR A 317 13.81 3.09 3.77
C THR A 317 13.18 3.07 2.39
N ASN A 318 12.66 4.20 1.94
CA ASN A 318 12.16 4.37 0.59
C ASN A 318 12.50 5.77 0.06
N PHE A 319 12.57 5.87 -1.26
CA PHE A 319 12.79 7.08 -2.02
C PHE A 319 11.94 7.01 -3.29
N VAL A 320 11.24 8.08 -3.60
CA VAL A 320 10.42 8.24 -4.80
C VAL A 320 10.81 9.56 -5.46
N PHE A 321 11.16 9.50 -6.75
CA PHE A 321 11.43 10.66 -7.58
C PHE A 321 10.53 10.63 -8.81
N GLY A 322 9.67 11.63 -8.92
CA GLY A 322 8.69 11.77 -9.99
C GLY A 322 9.07 12.85 -11.00
N ASN A 323 8.83 12.59 -12.29
CA ASN A 323 8.91 13.60 -13.34
C ASN A 323 7.74 13.47 -14.33
N LEU A 324 6.93 14.54 -14.42
CA LEU A 324 5.85 14.71 -15.37
C LEU A 324 6.19 15.87 -16.30
N THR A 325 6.27 15.62 -17.59
CA THR A 325 6.49 16.68 -18.60
C THR A 325 5.16 17.25 -19.09
N ASN A 326 5.15 18.52 -19.52
CA ASN A 326 3.96 19.26 -19.89
C ASN A 326 2.94 19.36 -18.74
N SER A 327 3.43 19.43 -17.50
CA SER A 327 2.60 19.52 -16.30
C SER A 327 1.77 20.81 -16.28
N ARG A 328 2.26 21.89 -16.91
CA ARG A 328 1.50 23.14 -17.08
C ARG A 328 0.32 22.94 -18.02
N ALA A 329 0.50 22.24 -19.14
CA ALA A 329 -0.59 21.98 -20.08
C ALA A 329 -1.66 21.09 -19.44
N ILE A 330 -1.25 20.01 -18.73
CA ILE A 330 -2.15 19.19 -17.94
C ILE A 330 -2.88 20.04 -16.90
N SER A 331 -2.18 20.91 -16.16
CA SER A 331 -2.82 21.81 -15.18
C SER A 331 -3.87 22.71 -15.82
N SER A 332 -3.59 23.28 -16.99
CA SER A 332 -4.54 24.13 -17.71
C SER A 332 -5.77 23.36 -18.15
N THR A 333 -5.60 22.12 -18.63
CA THR A 333 -6.71 21.25 -19.01
C THR A 333 -7.52 20.80 -17.78
N ASN A 334 -6.86 20.35 -16.71
CA ASN A 334 -7.50 19.85 -15.49
C ASN A 334 -8.32 20.95 -14.77
N ALA A 335 -7.85 22.20 -14.82
CA ALA A 335 -8.59 23.35 -14.28
C ALA A 335 -9.93 23.61 -15.00
N GLY A 336 -10.03 23.20 -16.27
CA GLY A 336 -11.22 23.34 -17.10
C GLY A 336 -12.18 22.15 -17.07
N GLN A 337 -11.90 21.11 -16.26
CA GLN A 337 -12.82 19.97 -16.14
C GLN A 337 -14.18 20.41 -15.57
N SER A 338 -15.24 19.70 -16.00
CA SER A 338 -16.60 19.93 -15.53
C SER A 338 -16.70 19.84 -14.00
N GLY A 339 -17.66 20.57 -13.42
CA GLY A 339 -18.01 20.41 -12.01
C GLY A 339 -18.48 19.00 -11.64
N ASN A 340 -18.99 18.26 -12.63
CA ASN A 340 -19.47 16.88 -12.46
C ASN A 340 -18.37 15.84 -12.66
N SER A 341 -17.13 16.27 -12.97
CA SER A 341 -16.01 15.34 -13.11
C SER A 341 -15.74 14.64 -11.78
N PRO A 342 -15.49 13.31 -11.77
CA PRO A 342 -15.11 12.60 -10.55
C PRO A 342 -13.69 12.98 -10.10
N TYR A 343 -12.90 13.60 -10.99
CA TYR A 343 -11.55 14.02 -10.69
C TYR A 343 -11.51 15.41 -10.05
N THR A 344 -10.52 15.59 -9.18
CA THR A 344 -10.20 16.88 -8.59
C THR A 344 -9.73 17.88 -9.66
N ARG A 345 -10.12 19.15 -9.47
CA ARG A 345 -9.74 20.28 -10.32
C ARG A 345 -8.65 21.14 -9.68
N VAL A 346 -8.01 20.61 -8.64
CA VAL A 346 -7.05 21.35 -7.84
C VAL A 346 -5.69 21.37 -8.53
N VAL A 347 -5.28 22.56 -8.95
CA VAL A 347 -4.07 22.83 -9.74
C VAL A 347 -3.17 23.86 -9.03
N PRO A 348 -1.90 24.06 -9.44
CA PRO A 348 -1.16 23.40 -10.51
C PRO A 348 -0.66 21.99 -10.17
N VAL A 349 -0.69 21.09 -11.16
CA VAL A 349 0.07 19.83 -11.15
C VAL A 349 1.54 20.15 -11.40
N ALA A 350 2.41 19.61 -10.54
CA ALA A 350 3.85 19.87 -10.62
C ALA A 350 4.57 18.97 -11.64
N LYS A 351 5.71 19.46 -12.10
CA LYS A 351 6.63 18.73 -12.98
C LYS A 351 7.44 17.69 -12.22
N ARG A 352 7.77 17.95 -10.96
CA ARG A 352 8.49 17.01 -10.09
C ARG A 352 7.79 16.86 -8.76
N ALA A 353 7.85 15.64 -8.24
CA ALA A 353 7.41 15.28 -6.92
C ALA A 353 8.47 14.38 -6.27
N VAL A 354 8.57 14.43 -4.94
CA VAL A 354 9.55 13.63 -4.19
C VAL A 354 8.94 13.11 -2.89
N SER A 355 9.30 11.89 -2.51
CA SER A 355 9.08 11.34 -1.18
C SER A 355 10.31 10.57 -0.74
N TYR A 356 10.65 10.62 0.54
CA TYR A 356 11.62 9.71 1.14
C TYR A 356 11.30 9.45 2.60
N ALA A 357 11.56 8.23 3.05
CA ALA A 357 11.32 7.81 4.41
C ALA A 357 12.39 6.87 4.94
N GLY A 358 12.50 6.83 6.26
CA GLY A 358 13.28 5.85 7.00
C GLY A 358 12.56 5.46 8.29
N GLU A 359 12.47 4.17 8.56
CA GLU A 359 11.90 3.64 9.81
C GLU A 359 12.80 2.58 10.44
N VAL A 360 12.76 2.50 11.76
CA VAL A 360 13.43 1.46 12.55
C VAL A 360 12.55 1.05 13.71
N GLY A 361 12.45 -0.27 13.93
CA GLY A 361 11.77 -0.85 15.08
C GLY A 361 12.58 -1.98 15.71
N LEU A 362 12.42 -2.13 17.02
CA LEU A 362 13.24 -3.02 17.85
C LEU A 362 12.39 -4.11 18.50
N ASN A 363 12.76 -5.38 18.35
CA ASN A 363 12.05 -6.48 19.01
C ASN A 363 12.45 -6.59 20.48
N LEU A 364 11.60 -6.09 21.39
CA LEU A 364 11.88 -6.10 22.82
C LEU A 364 12.06 -7.51 23.39
N ARG A 365 11.28 -8.49 22.91
CA ARG A 365 11.43 -9.89 23.36
C ARG A 365 12.82 -10.41 23.03
N SER A 366 13.31 -10.16 21.83
CA SER A 366 14.64 -10.62 21.42
C SER A 366 15.77 -9.88 22.15
N ILE A 367 15.61 -8.59 22.42
CA ILE A 367 16.56 -7.82 23.23
C ILE A 367 16.61 -8.36 24.68
N CYS A 368 15.46 -8.76 25.22
CA CYS A 368 15.34 -9.41 26.54
C CYS A 368 15.64 -10.92 26.50
N GLY A 369 16.67 -11.33 25.74
CA GLY A 369 17.15 -12.72 25.71
C GLY A 369 16.16 -13.74 25.11
N SER A 370 15.22 -13.28 24.27
CA SER A 370 14.14 -14.11 23.69
C SER A 370 13.20 -14.75 24.73
N ASN A 371 13.14 -14.20 25.94
CA ASN A 371 12.32 -14.72 27.03
C ASN A 371 10.83 -14.87 26.62
N PRO A 372 10.25 -16.07 26.64
CA PRO A 372 8.85 -16.29 26.26
C PRO A 372 7.81 -15.54 27.10
N LYS A 373 8.17 -15.11 28.31
CA LYS A 373 7.30 -14.29 29.17
C LYS A 373 7.23 -12.83 28.72
N VAL A 374 8.14 -12.38 27.86
CA VAL A 374 8.14 -11.02 27.30
C VAL A 374 7.29 -11.02 26.02
N PRO A 375 6.24 -10.19 25.94
CA PRO A 375 5.43 -10.09 24.73
C PRO A 375 6.25 -9.59 23.53
N VAL A 376 5.84 -9.97 22.33
CA VAL A 376 6.47 -9.50 21.09
C VAL A 376 6.00 -8.08 20.81
N ILE A 377 6.79 -7.11 21.26
CA ILE A 377 6.52 -5.68 21.10
C ILE A 377 7.65 -5.04 20.30
N TYR A 378 7.28 -4.20 19.33
CA TYR A 378 8.17 -3.38 18.55
C TYR A 378 7.88 -1.89 18.78
N PRO A 379 8.60 -1.20 19.67
CA PRO A 379 8.74 0.24 19.55
C PRO A 379 9.42 0.60 18.24
N PHE A 380 8.94 1.66 17.61
CA PHE A 380 9.49 2.15 16.36
C PHE A 380 9.48 3.67 16.28
N ALA A 381 10.33 4.19 15.39
CA ALA A 381 10.30 5.56 14.93
C ALA A 381 10.40 5.57 13.40
N ARG A 382 9.66 6.48 12.77
CA ARG A 382 9.70 6.74 11.33
C ARG A 382 9.78 8.22 11.07
N TYR A 383 10.63 8.58 10.13
CA TYR A 383 10.64 9.90 9.52
C TYR A 383 10.22 9.79 8.05
N GLU A 384 9.38 10.72 7.60
CA GLU A 384 8.95 10.85 6.22
C GLU A 384 9.08 12.32 5.80
N TYR A 385 9.56 12.56 4.58
CA TYR A 385 9.37 13.83 3.89
C TYR A 385 8.70 13.55 2.56
N TYR A 386 7.74 14.39 2.20
CA TYR A 386 7.16 14.34 0.86
C TYR A 386 6.75 15.72 0.38
N ASN A 387 6.79 15.89 -0.93
CA ASN A 387 6.31 17.08 -1.62
C ASN A 387 5.78 16.70 -3.01
N PRO A 388 4.44 16.66 -3.22
CA PRO A 388 3.84 16.47 -4.55
C PRO A 388 4.10 17.66 -5.49
N GLN A 389 4.63 18.77 -4.97
CA GLN A 389 4.94 19.99 -5.69
C GLN A 389 6.39 20.44 -5.53
N GLU A 390 7.33 19.52 -5.80
CA GLU A 390 8.77 19.80 -5.65
C GLU A 390 9.27 20.85 -6.64
N GLU A 391 8.87 20.73 -7.90
CA GLU A 391 9.22 21.70 -8.94
C GLU A 391 8.05 21.84 -9.92
N GLY A 392 7.65 23.08 -10.21
CA GLY A 392 6.72 23.40 -11.30
C GLY A 392 7.45 23.75 -12.60
N GLU A 393 6.74 23.71 -13.72
CA GLU A 393 7.20 24.34 -14.96
C GLU A 393 7.22 25.87 -14.84
N VAL A 394 7.91 26.55 -15.77
CA VAL A 394 8.01 28.01 -15.80
C VAL A 394 6.61 28.64 -15.75
N GLY A 395 6.42 29.53 -14.77
CA GLY A 395 5.16 30.23 -14.53
C GLY A 395 4.18 29.52 -13.58
N GLN A 396 4.48 28.30 -13.12
CA GLN A 396 3.72 27.65 -12.05
C GLN A 396 4.28 28.05 -10.68
N VAL A 397 3.40 28.41 -9.74
CA VAL A 397 3.76 28.67 -8.34
C VAL A 397 3.32 27.47 -7.50
N MET A 398 4.28 26.84 -6.81
CA MET A 398 4.00 25.71 -5.93
C MET A 398 3.49 26.19 -4.57
N ASP A 399 2.56 25.44 -3.99
CA ASP A 399 2.01 25.74 -2.66
C ASP A 399 2.93 25.13 -1.58
N PRO A 400 3.57 25.93 -0.72
CA PRO A 400 4.46 25.41 0.30
C PRO A 400 3.75 24.48 1.30
N ARG A 401 2.41 24.50 1.40
CA ARG A 401 1.64 23.57 2.25
C ARG A 401 1.75 22.10 1.83
N ASN A 402 2.23 21.84 0.62
CA ASN A 402 2.54 20.51 0.13
C ASN A 402 3.89 19.97 0.60
N GLN A 403 4.77 20.82 1.14
CA GLN A 403 6.02 20.38 1.75
C GLN A 403 5.74 19.88 3.16
N VAL A 404 5.90 18.58 3.39
CA VAL A 404 5.57 17.96 4.67
C VAL A 404 6.75 17.20 5.22
N SER A 405 7.16 17.56 6.43
CA SER A 405 8.14 16.83 7.23
C SER A 405 7.39 16.16 8.40
N LEU A 406 7.40 14.83 8.45
CA LEU A 406 6.55 14.02 9.32
C LEU A 406 7.41 13.09 10.19
N TRP A 407 7.10 13.05 11.49
CA TRP A 407 7.58 12.03 12.40
C TRP A 407 6.43 11.16 12.89
N THR A 408 6.68 9.86 12.98
CA THR A 408 5.77 8.87 13.60
C THR A 408 6.53 8.07 14.65
N PHE A 409 5.97 7.96 15.84
CA PHE A 409 6.50 7.14 16.93
C PHE A 409 5.41 6.20 17.43
N GLY A 410 5.71 4.92 17.63
CA GLY A 410 4.67 3.99 18.05
C GLY A 410 5.15 2.67 18.60
N LEU A 411 4.17 1.81 18.88
CA LEU A 411 4.34 0.47 19.43
C LEU A 411 3.46 -0.51 18.64
N ASN A 412 4.06 -1.62 18.22
CA ASN A 412 3.33 -2.75 17.65
C ASN A 412 3.42 -3.94 18.61
N TRP A 413 2.29 -4.40 19.13
CA TRP A 413 2.19 -5.62 19.91
C TRP A 413 1.61 -6.74 19.05
N PHE A 414 2.42 -7.76 18.78
CA PHE A 414 1.99 -8.97 18.09
C PHE A 414 1.37 -9.93 19.11
N ALA A 415 0.04 -9.93 19.19
CA ALA A 415 -0.73 -10.86 20.00
C ALA A 415 -0.60 -12.29 19.46
N LEU A 416 -0.53 -12.42 18.13
CA LEU A 416 -0.19 -13.64 17.39
C LEU A 416 0.79 -13.26 16.26
N PRO A 417 1.48 -14.22 15.61
CA PRO A 417 2.41 -13.91 14.50
C PRO A 417 1.79 -13.05 13.39
N ASN A 418 0.48 -13.20 13.20
CA ASN A 418 -0.32 -12.63 12.12
C ASN A 418 -1.44 -11.70 12.63
N LEU A 419 -1.42 -11.32 13.92
CA LEU A 419 -2.39 -10.42 14.54
C LEU A 419 -1.64 -9.39 15.38
N VAL A 420 -1.74 -8.13 14.99
CA VAL A 420 -1.01 -7.02 15.61
C VAL A 420 -1.96 -5.93 16.09
N VAL A 421 -1.72 -5.47 17.31
CA VAL A 421 -2.30 -4.22 17.85
C VAL A 421 -1.24 -3.14 17.71
N LYS A 422 -1.63 -2.01 17.14
CA LYS A 422 -0.74 -0.89 16.83
C LYS A 422 -1.23 0.37 17.53
N ALA A 423 -0.30 1.17 18.02
CA ALA A 423 -0.58 2.53 18.46
C ALA A 423 0.57 3.45 18.07
N ASP A 424 0.27 4.63 17.54
CA ASP A 424 1.28 5.58 17.12
C ASP A 424 0.83 7.04 17.26
N TYR A 425 1.82 7.92 17.38
CA TYR A 425 1.67 9.35 17.35
C TYR A 425 2.42 9.92 16.14
N MET A 426 1.70 10.67 15.31
CA MET A 426 2.21 11.36 14.13
C MET A 426 2.23 12.87 14.35
N THR A 427 3.30 13.54 13.91
CA THR A 427 3.40 15.00 13.88
C THR A 427 3.93 15.49 12.55
N ARG A 428 3.09 16.21 11.80
CA ARG A 428 3.42 16.81 10.52
C ARG A 428 3.80 18.27 10.72
N GLN A 429 4.94 18.65 10.19
CA GLN A 429 5.39 20.03 10.05
C GLN A 429 5.21 20.44 8.59
N ILE A 430 4.41 21.48 8.36
CA ILE A 430 3.93 21.89 7.05
C ILE A 430 4.72 23.11 6.56
N GLY A 431 5.15 23.13 5.30
CA GLY A 431 5.96 24.21 4.72
C GLY A 431 7.43 24.15 5.09
N THR A 432 7.99 22.96 5.30
CA THR A 432 9.40 22.76 5.63
C THR A 432 9.90 21.40 5.17
N SER A 433 11.15 21.37 4.68
CA SER A 433 11.91 20.15 4.39
C SER A 433 12.90 19.75 5.49
N LYS A 434 13.01 20.57 6.54
CA LYS A 434 13.91 20.30 7.67
C LYS A 434 13.35 19.22 8.58
N VAL A 435 14.14 18.16 8.82
CA VAL A 435 13.80 16.99 9.66
C VAL A 435 13.21 17.35 11.03
N PHE A 436 13.75 18.36 11.71
CA PHE A 436 13.25 18.88 13.00
C PHE A 436 12.87 20.37 12.92
N GLY A 437 12.57 20.88 11.72
CA GLY A 437 12.17 22.27 11.54
C GLY A 437 10.67 22.49 11.64
N LYS A 438 10.28 23.75 11.77
CA LYS A 438 8.88 24.20 11.68
C LYS A 438 8.74 25.09 10.46
N GLY A 439 7.68 24.89 9.68
CA GLY A 439 7.27 25.86 8.68
C GLY A 439 6.36 26.92 9.29
N ARG A 440 5.86 27.83 8.44
CA ARG A 440 4.98 28.94 8.87
C ARG A 440 3.54 28.50 9.17
N TYR A 441 3.17 27.28 8.80
CA TYR A 441 1.82 26.77 8.93
C TYR A 441 1.67 25.94 10.22
N ASN A 442 0.44 25.81 10.68
CA ASN A 442 0.07 24.96 11.80
C ASN A 442 0.54 23.52 11.57
N SER A 443 1.12 22.91 12.61
CA SER A 443 1.40 21.49 12.61
C SER A 443 0.10 20.67 12.60
N GLU A 444 0.18 19.42 12.19
CA GLU A 444 -0.94 18.48 12.28
C GLU A 444 -0.51 17.27 13.09
N ASN A 445 -1.15 17.07 14.24
CA ASN A 445 -0.83 15.99 15.16
C ASN A 445 -1.98 14.99 15.22
N GLU A 446 -1.63 13.71 15.24
CA GLU A 446 -2.56 12.59 15.25
C GLU A 446 -2.06 11.52 16.20
N PHE A 447 -2.95 11.02 17.06
CA PHE A 447 -2.74 9.77 17.79
C PHE A 447 -3.69 8.73 17.24
N SER A 448 -3.18 7.54 16.93
CA SER A 448 -3.96 6.47 16.32
C SER A 448 -3.73 5.16 17.05
N ILE A 449 -4.79 4.36 17.12
CA ILE A 449 -4.78 2.98 17.60
C ILE A 449 -5.51 2.10 16.60
N GLY A 450 -4.98 0.92 16.35
CA GLY A 450 -5.60 -0.02 15.43
C GLY A 450 -5.25 -1.46 15.71
N ILE A 451 -6.01 -2.35 15.08
CA ILE A 451 -5.75 -3.79 15.05
C ILE A 451 -5.72 -4.23 13.60
N ALA A 452 -4.79 -5.11 13.27
CA ALA A 452 -4.66 -5.63 11.92
C ALA A 452 -4.24 -7.09 11.92
N TYR A 453 -4.62 -7.81 10.87
CA TYR A 453 -4.25 -9.20 10.66
C TYR A 453 -3.96 -9.50 9.20
N VAL A 454 -3.25 -10.59 8.93
CA VAL A 454 -3.12 -11.21 7.60
C VAL A 454 -3.05 -12.73 7.75
N GLY A 455 -3.66 -13.50 6.87
CA GLY A 455 -3.51 -14.96 6.95
C GLY A 455 -4.20 -15.74 5.84
N TRP A 456 -3.74 -16.98 5.69
CA TRP A 456 -4.42 -18.03 4.93
C TRP A 456 -5.15 -18.94 5.91
N PHE A 457 -6.47 -19.00 5.80
CA PHE A 457 -7.34 -19.65 6.78
C PHE A 457 -7.76 -21.05 6.34
N PHE A 458 -7.91 -21.24 5.03
CA PHE A 458 -8.30 -22.52 4.44
C PHE A 458 -7.37 -22.85 3.30
N LYS A 459 -6.93 -24.09 3.22
CA LYS A 459 -6.10 -24.58 2.12
C LYS A 459 -6.30 -26.06 1.90
N LYS A 460 -6.10 -26.47 0.66
CA LYS A 460 -5.94 -27.86 0.25
C LYS A 460 -4.68 -27.94 -0.56
#